data_AF-A0A1I1J5T3-F1
#
_entry.id   AF-A0A1I1J5T3-F1
#
_cell.length_a   1.000
_cell.length_b   1.000
_cell.length_c   1.000
_cell.angle_alpha   90.00
_cell.angle_beta   90.00
_cell.angle_gamma   90.00
#
_symmetry.space_group_name_H-M   'P 1'
#
loop_
_entity.id
_entity.type
_entity.pdbx_description
1 polymer ?
#
loop_
_entity_poly.entity_id
_entity_poly.type
_entity_poly.pdbx_seq_one_letter_code
_entity_poly.pdbx_strand_id
1 'polypeptide(L)'
;MREINDYFRILEPGYDPLSADVYFIKGKEYTYIVDVGSNDTAFRLIDGIDKKKIIITHFHADHMKNMERIDVTDECLFVGDYSYKVLGRGTLVQNNIEIDDGVKIRIVPLPNSHAKGALCVMVNDEYLVLGDSFYCSKRGYNVSLLHDEIAVLEEFSFSKVLLSHDEKIYAREEILSELKYIYKNREKGNPYISI
;
A
#
# COMPACT_ATOMS: atom_id res chain seq x y z
N MET A 1 9.03 -3.71 -16.14
CA MET A 1 9.10 -2.95 -14.89
C MET A 1 9.60 -1.56 -15.21
N ARG A 2 8.94 -0.54 -14.68
CA ARG A 2 9.35 0.86 -14.73
C ARG A 2 10.37 1.12 -13.62
N GLU A 3 11.50 1.73 -13.97
CA GLU A 3 12.50 2.16 -12.99
C GLU A 3 12.19 3.59 -12.53
N ILE A 4 12.10 3.79 -11.21
CA ILE A 4 11.94 5.12 -10.62
C ILE A 4 13.32 5.70 -10.26
N ASN A 5 14.18 4.86 -9.70
CA ASN A 5 15.58 5.15 -9.38
C ASN A 5 16.34 3.83 -9.12
N ASP A 6 17.60 3.93 -8.69
CA ASP A 6 18.51 2.80 -8.48
C ASP A 6 18.01 1.72 -7.49
N TYR A 7 17.09 2.08 -6.58
CA TYR A 7 16.57 1.17 -5.55
C TYR A 7 15.07 0.93 -5.66
N PHE A 8 14.32 1.67 -6.47
CA PHE A 8 12.86 1.60 -6.50
C PHE A 8 12.35 1.34 -7.93
N ARG A 9 11.67 0.21 -8.11
CA ARG A 9 11.06 -0.23 -9.38
C ARG A 9 9.59 -0.60 -9.18
N ILE A 10 8.82 -0.52 -10.26
CA ILE A 10 7.39 -0.83 -10.27
C ILE A 10 7.12 -1.82 -11.40
N LEU A 11 6.40 -2.89 -11.10
CA LEU A 11 5.67 -3.65 -12.09
C LEU A 11 4.27 -3.04 -12.17
N GLU A 12 3.95 -2.45 -13.31
CA GLU A 12 2.65 -1.85 -13.60
C GLU A 12 1.50 -2.87 -13.51
N PRO A 13 0.25 -2.39 -13.28
CA PRO A 13 -0.89 -3.27 -13.08
C PRO A 13 -1.22 -4.09 -14.33
N GLY A 14 -1.89 -5.22 -14.11
CA GLY A 14 -2.51 -6.01 -15.18
C GLY A 14 -4.01 -5.80 -15.18
N TYR A 15 -4.66 -5.82 -16.35
CA TYR A 15 -6.10 -5.56 -16.46
C TYR A 15 -6.93 -6.80 -16.84
N ASP A 16 -6.29 -7.89 -17.26
CA ASP A 16 -6.98 -9.15 -17.64
C ASP A 16 -6.14 -10.39 -17.28
N PRO A 17 -6.36 -11.02 -16.10
CA PRO A 17 -7.19 -10.54 -14.99
C PRO A 17 -6.59 -9.32 -14.28
N LEU A 18 -7.41 -8.59 -13.51
CA LEU A 18 -6.96 -7.44 -12.71
C LEU A 18 -5.86 -7.84 -11.71
N SER A 19 -4.77 -7.10 -11.72
CA SER A 19 -3.62 -7.23 -10.82
C SER A 19 -3.11 -5.85 -10.48
N ALA A 20 -2.84 -5.61 -9.20
CA ALA A 20 -2.24 -4.39 -8.70
C ALA A 20 -0.81 -4.17 -9.21
N ASP A 21 -0.35 -2.94 -9.03
CA ASP A 21 1.06 -2.60 -9.07
C ASP A 21 1.83 -3.42 -8.04
N VAL A 22 3.06 -3.79 -8.40
CA VAL A 22 3.99 -4.44 -7.47
C VAL A 22 5.24 -3.61 -7.37
N TYR A 23 5.56 -3.18 -6.15
CA TYR A 23 6.66 -2.27 -5.87
C TYR A 23 7.86 -3.06 -5.36
N PHE A 24 9.01 -2.90 -6.00
CA PHE A 24 10.25 -3.57 -5.65
C PHE A 24 11.24 -2.53 -5.12
N ILE A 25 11.56 -2.60 -3.83
CA ILE A 25 12.45 -1.67 -3.14
C ILE A 25 13.68 -2.44 -2.68
N LYS A 26 14.82 -2.16 -3.31
CA LYS A 26 16.08 -2.85 -3.06
C LYS A 26 16.80 -2.23 -1.86
N GLY A 27 16.84 -2.98 -0.76
CA GLY A 27 17.73 -2.70 0.36
C GLY A 27 19.11 -3.33 0.18
N LYS A 28 19.92 -3.26 1.23
CA LYS A 28 21.27 -3.83 1.30
C LYS A 28 21.21 -5.35 1.50
N GLU A 29 20.31 -5.85 2.34
CA GLU A 29 20.13 -7.28 2.59
C GLU A 29 18.89 -7.86 1.92
N TYR A 30 17.74 -7.16 1.99
CA TYR A 30 16.47 -7.64 1.46
C TYR A 30 15.97 -6.79 0.31
N THR A 31 15.19 -7.41 -0.59
CA THR A 31 14.26 -6.66 -1.42
C THR A 31 12.90 -6.63 -0.74
N TYR A 32 12.36 -5.43 -0.52
CA TYR A 32 11.04 -5.21 0.03
C TYR A 32 10.04 -5.13 -1.11
N ILE A 33 9.02 -5.98 -1.04
CA ILE A 33 7.96 -6.09 -2.03
C ILE A 33 6.68 -5.53 -1.41
N VAL A 34 6.11 -4.49 -2.01
CA VAL A 34 4.80 -3.98 -1.58
C VAL A 34 3.75 -4.50 -2.57
N ASP A 35 2.79 -5.23 -2.02
CA ASP A 35 1.84 -6.11 -2.72
C ASP A 35 2.52 -7.17 -3.60
N VAL A 36 1.76 -8.17 -4.04
CA VAL A 36 2.29 -9.29 -4.84
C VAL A 36 1.53 -9.50 -6.14
N GLY A 37 0.48 -8.72 -6.37
CA GLY A 37 -0.36 -8.84 -7.56
C GLY A 37 -1.15 -10.15 -7.58
N SER A 38 -1.78 -10.39 -8.73
CA SER A 38 -2.49 -11.63 -9.06
C SER A 38 -1.97 -12.31 -10.32
N ASN A 39 -1.14 -11.62 -11.11
CA ASN A 39 -0.65 -12.13 -12.40
C ASN A 39 0.63 -12.97 -12.24
N ASP A 40 0.89 -13.85 -13.21
CA ASP A 40 2.05 -14.76 -13.19
C ASP A 40 3.40 -14.07 -13.42
N THR A 41 3.39 -12.87 -13.99
CA THR A 41 4.61 -12.08 -14.17
C THR A 41 5.11 -11.57 -12.82
N ALA A 42 4.23 -11.03 -11.97
CA ALA A 42 4.51 -10.65 -10.61
C ALA A 42 5.03 -11.84 -9.79
N PHE A 43 4.33 -12.97 -9.83
CA PHE A 43 4.75 -14.19 -9.15
C PHE A 43 6.18 -14.59 -9.53
N ARG A 44 6.48 -14.73 -10.83
CA ARG A 44 7.81 -15.16 -11.30
C ARG A 44 8.92 -14.19 -10.90
N LEU A 45 8.65 -12.89 -10.91
CA LEU A 45 9.62 -11.88 -10.51
C LEU A 45 9.91 -11.96 -9.00
N ILE A 46 8.88 -12.15 -8.17
CA ILE A 46 9.03 -12.23 -6.71
C ILE A 46 9.69 -13.55 -6.30
N ASP A 47 9.27 -14.65 -6.91
CA ASP A 47 9.78 -15.99 -6.62
C ASP A 47 11.29 -16.09 -6.88
N GLY A 48 11.77 -15.44 -7.95
CA GLY A 48 13.20 -15.36 -8.29
C GLY A 48 14.08 -14.54 -7.33
N ILE A 49 13.51 -13.91 -6.29
CA ILE A 49 14.26 -13.13 -5.29
C ILE A 49 14.55 -14.00 -4.08
N ASP A 50 15.83 -14.22 -3.77
CA ASP A 50 16.29 -15.02 -2.63
C ASP A 50 15.89 -14.37 -1.29
N LYS A 51 16.46 -13.20 -0.97
CA LYS A 51 16.14 -12.44 0.25
C LYS A 51 15.05 -11.41 -0.01
N LYS A 52 13.81 -11.75 0.38
CA LYS A 52 12.63 -10.89 0.22
C LYS A 52 11.86 -10.71 1.51
N LYS A 53 11.26 -9.52 1.65
CA LYS A 53 10.23 -9.21 2.64
C LYS A 53 9.02 -8.67 1.90
N ILE A 54 7.82 -9.12 2.26
CA ILE A 54 6.57 -8.78 1.58
C ILE A 54 5.71 -7.97 2.52
N ILE A 55 5.11 -6.90 2.01
CA ILE A 55 4.19 -6.03 2.73
C ILE A 55 2.90 -5.99 1.92
N ILE A 56 1.80 -6.46 2.48
CA ILE A 56 0.50 -6.43 1.81
C ILE A 56 -0.27 -5.21 2.28
N THR A 57 -0.59 -4.30 1.36
CA THR A 57 -1.32 -3.07 1.65
C THR A 57 -2.72 -3.37 2.13
N HIS A 58 -3.44 -4.30 1.50
CA HIS A 58 -4.76 -4.73 1.93
C HIS A 58 -5.20 -6.07 1.32
N PHE A 59 -6.40 -6.53 1.68
CA PHE A 59 -6.81 -7.92 1.50
C PHE A 59 -7.43 -8.27 0.13
N HIS A 60 -7.47 -7.35 -0.84
CA HIS A 60 -8.08 -7.65 -2.13
C HIS A 60 -7.19 -8.56 -2.99
N ALA A 61 -7.83 -9.43 -3.77
CA ALA A 61 -7.17 -10.51 -4.48
C ALA A 61 -6.18 -10.00 -5.54
N ASP A 62 -6.47 -8.89 -6.20
CA ASP A 62 -5.57 -8.27 -7.16
C ASP A 62 -4.27 -7.76 -6.53
N HIS A 63 -4.22 -7.52 -5.21
CA HIS A 63 -3.02 -7.15 -4.47
C HIS A 63 -2.27 -8.35 -3.87
N MET A 64 -2.99 -9.38 -3.42
CA MET A 64 -2.39 -10.41 -2.55
C MET A 64 -2.51 -11.86 -3.04
N LYS A 65 -3.22 -12.14 -4.14
CA LYS A 65 -3.51 -13.52 -4.56
C LYS A 65 -2.25 -14.37 -4.75
N ASN A 66 -1.16 -13.77 -5.22
CA ASN A 66 0.09 -14.50 -5.39
C ASN A 66 0.70 -15.02 -4.08
N MET A 67 0.24 -14.57 -2.91
CA MET A 67 0.63 -15.15 -1.62
C MET A 67 0.26 -16.63 -1.47
N GLU A 68 -0.71 -17.14 -2.24
CA GLU A 68 -1.05 -18.58 -2.28
C GLU A 68 0.10 -19.44 -2.82
N ARG A 69 1.05 -18.83 -3.54
CA ARG A 69 2.12 -19.52 -4.28
C ARG A 69 3.52 -19.09 -3.84
N ILE A 70 3.66 -17.91 -3.24
CA ILE A 70 4.96 -17.37 -2.81
C ILE A 70 5.36 -18.01 -1.47
N ASP A 71 6.55 -18.59 -1.45
CA ASP A 71 7.17 -19.06 -0.20
C ASP A 71 7.94 -17.92 0.49
N VAL A 72 7.59 -17.70 1.75
CA VAL A 72 8.18 -16.71 2.66
C VAL A 72 7.85 -17.13 4.09
N THR A 73 8.66 -16.78 5.08
CA THR A 73 8.32 -17.02 6.50
C THR A 73 7.39 -15.92 7.03
N ASP A 74 6.75 -16.16 8.17
CA ASP A 74 5.82 -15.18 8.76
C ASP A 74 6.53 -13.91 9.22
N GLU A 75 7.81 -14.00 9.62
CA GLU A 75 8.63 -12.84 9.99
C GLU A 75 8.99 -11.95 8.79
N CYS A 76 8.89 -12.49 7.57
CA CYS A 76 9.18 -11.78 6.32
C CYS A 76 7.90 -11.35 5.58
N LEU A 77 6.72 -11.52 6.19
CA LEU A 77 5.43 -11.12 5.64
C LEU A 77 4.73 -10.14 6.59
N PHE A 78 4.56 -8.88 6.20
CA PHE A 78 3.91 -7.84 6.99
C PHE A 78 2.50 -7.58 6.47
N VAL A 79 1.52 -7.65 7.37
CA VAL A 79 0.10 -7.56 7.01
C VAL A 79 -0.67 -6.79 8.07
N GLY A 80 -1.72 -6.07 7.66
CA GLY A 80 -2.69 -5.50 8.59
C GLY A 80 -3.69 -6.55 9.09
N ASP A 81 -4.55 -6.18 10.02
CA ASP A 81 -5.42 -7.10 10.77
C ASP A 81 -6.38 -7.92 9.89
N TYR A 82 -6.99 -7.29 8.90
CA TYR A 82 -7.93 -7.96 8.02
C TYR A 82 -7.22 -8.84 6.98
N SER A 83 -6.07 -8.40 6.46
CA SER A 83 -5.21 -9.23 5.61
C SER A 83 -4.68 -10.46 6.36
N TYR A 84 -4.28 -10.30 7.63
CA TYR A 84 -3.90 -11.41 8.50
C TYR A 84 -5.07 -12.39 8.69
N LYS A 85 -6.29 -11.90 8.89
CA LYS A 85 -7.49 -12.74 9.00
C LYS A 85 -7.76 -13.54 7.73
N VAL A 86 -7.47 -12.98 6.55
CA VAL A 86 -7.68 -13.66 5.26
C VAL A 86 -6.58 -14.69 4.99
N LEU A 87 -5.31 -14.37 5.25
CA LEU A 87 -4.18 -15.28 5.01
C LEU A 87 -3.98 -16.32 6.11
N GLY A 88 -4.37 -15.99 7.34
CA GLY A 88 -4.09 -16.80 8.53
C GLY A 88 -2.62 -16.81 8.97
N ARG A 89 -1.78 -15.92 8.44
CA ARG A 89 -0.32 -15.91 8.68
C ARG A 89 0.33 -14.55 8.46
N GLY A 90 1.57 -14.40 8.93
CA GLY A 90 2.40 -13.19 8.80
C GLY A 90 2.57 -12.40 10.10
N THR A 91 3.43 -11.39 10.06
CA THR A 91 3.64 -10.41 11.12
C THR A 91 2.56 -9.34 11.06
N LEU A 92 1.73 -9.28 12.10
CA LEU A 92 0.66 -8.30 12.23
C LEU A 92 1.23 -6.90 12.54
N VAL A 93 0.93 -5.92 11.69
CA VAL A 93 1.35 -4.53 11.86
C VAL A 93 0.26 -3.75 12.60
N GLN A 94 0.42 -3.60 13.92
CA GLN A 94 -0.52 -2.83 14.76
C GLN A 94 -0.03 -1.41 15.07
N ASN A 95 1.29 -1.19 14.97
CA ASN A 95 1.94 0.09 15.15
C ASN A 95 2.95 0.28 14.00
N ASN A 96 3.44 1.50 13.82
CA ASN A 96 4.46 1.79 12.82
C ASN A 96 5.68 0.90 13.01
N ILE A 97 6.15 0.29 11.92
CA ILE A 97 7.40 -0.47 11.88
C ILE A 97 8.41 0.33 11.06
N GLU A 98 9.58 0.55 11.63
CA GLU A 98 10.71 1.20 10.94
C GLU A 98 11.82 0.19 10.68
N ILE A 99 12.34 0.18 9.46
CA ILE A 99 13.41 -0.69 9.01
C ILE A 99 14.44 0.17 8.28
N ASP A 100 15.70 0.08 8.69
CA ASP A 100 16.83 0.68 7.96
C ASP A 100 17.72 -0.44 7.42
N ASP A 101 17.69 -0.62 6.11
CA ASP A 101 18.50 -1.60 5.38
C ASP A 101 19.26 -0.90 4.25
N GLY A 102 19.82 0.29 4.54
CA GLY A 102 20.39 1.20 3.54
C GLY A 102 19.34 1.96 2.72
N VAL A 103 18.10 1.45 2.70
CA VAL A 103 16.87 2.16 2.40
C VAL A 103 16.03 2.19 3.68
N LYS A 104 15.42 3.33 3.99
CA LYS A 104 14.50 3.46 5.13
C LYS A 104 13.10 3.07 4.68
N ILE A 105 12.54 2.04 5.29
CA ILE A 105 11.16 1.59 5.09
C ILE A 105 10.37 1.88 6.35
N ARG A 106 9.23 2.55 6.23
CA ARG A 106 8.24 2.66 7.31
C ARG A 106 6.94 2.03 6.86
N ILE A 107 6.43 1.06 7.61
CA ILE A 107 5.13 0.42 7.38
C ILE A 107 4.15 1.00 8.39
N VAL A 108 3.06 1.58 7.91
CA VAL A 108 2.13 2.38 8.71
C VAL A 108 0.71 1.81 8.57
N PRO A 109 0.04 1.44 9.67
CA PRO A 109 -1.40 1.19 9.66
C PRO A 109 -2.16 2.44 9.21
N LEU A 110 -2.98 2.33 8.17
CA LEU A 110 -3.69 3.46 7.58
C LEU A 110 -5.20 3.23 7.59
N PRO A 111 -5.94 3.91 8.49
CA PRO A 111 -7.39 4.03 8.36
C PRO A 111 -7.72 4.62 6.99
N ASN A 112 -8.69 4.04 6.29
CA ASN A 112 -9.12 4.52 4.98
C ASN A 112 -10.54 4.00 4.68
N SER A 113 -11.14 4.53 3.63
CA SER A 113 -12.53 4.19 3.25
C SER A 113 -12.66 3.02 2.28
N HIS A 114 -11.55 2.47 1.78
CA HIS A 114 -11.52 1.39 0.81
C HIS A 114 -11.56 0.02 1.47
N ALA A 115 -10.55 -0.28 2.29
CA ALA A 115 -10.31 -1.59 2.87
C ALA A 115 -9.90 -1.49 4.34
N LYS A 116 -10.52 -2.34 5.16
CA LYS A 116 -10.17 -2.47 6.58
C LYS A 116 -8.77 -3.02 6.75
N GLY A 117 -8.05 -2.52 7.75
CA GLY A 117 -6.73 -3.02 8.09
C GLY A 117 -5.68 -2.71 7.04
N ALA A 118 -5.84 -1.64 6.26
CA ALA A 118 -4.86 -1.33 5.24
C ALA A 118 -3.56 -0.79 5.85
N LEU A 119 -2.48 -0.97 5.11
CA LEU A 119 -1.17 -0.43 5.39
C LEU A 119 -0.76 0.49 4.24
N CYS A 120 0.02 1.53 4.55
CA CYS A 120 0.83 2.24 3.57
C CYS A 120 2.32 2.06 3.89
N VAL A 121 3.16 2.31 2.88
CA VAL A 121 4.61 2.13 2.99
C VAL A 121 5.33 3.40 2.58
N MET A 122 6.17 3.94 3.46
CA MET A 122 7.07 5.03 3.13
C MET A 122 8.47 4.52 2.82
N VAL A 123 9.13 5.15 1.85
CA VAL A 123 10.49 4.84 1.42
C VAL A 123 11.33 6.12 1.45
N ASN A 124 12.39 6.11 2.26
CA ASN A 124 13.35 7.22 2.43
C ASN A 124 12.73 8.58 2.79
N ASP A 125 11.56 8.58 3.44
CA ASP A 125 10.77 9.80 3.69
C ASP A 125 10.52 10.64 2.40
N GLU A 126 10.58 10.00 1.23
CA GLU A 126 10.42 10.62 -0.09
C GLU A 126 9.17 10.09 -0.79
N TYR A 127 9.01 8.76 -0.84
CA TYR A 127 7.91 8.10 -1.52
C TYR A 127 6.92 7.51 -0.52
N LEU A 128 5.63 7.62 -0.82
CA LEU A 128 4.53 6.98 -0.12
C LEU A 128 3.78 6.07 -1.09
N VAL A 129 3.73 4.77 -0.79
CA VAL A 129 2.90 3.78 -1.49
C VAL A 129 1.60 3.61 -0.71
N LEU A 130 0.47 3.99 -1.31
CA LEU A 130 -0.85 3.97 -0.66
C LEU A 130 -1.69 2.73 -0.97
N GLY A 131 -1.32 1.95 -2.00
CA GLY A 131 -2.21 0.95 -2.57
C GLY A 131 -3.51 1.62 -3.02
N ASP A 132 -4.64 1.06 -2.60
CA ASP A 132 -5.98 1.58 -2.91
C ASP A 132 -6.55 2.53 -1.84
N SER A 133 -5.77 2.86 -0.80
CA SER A 133 -6.28 3.61 0.37
C SER A 133 -6.86 4.97 0.00
N PHE A 134 -6.32 5.60 -1.06
CA PHE A 134 -6.83 6.87 -1.58
C PHE A 134 -8.27 6.77 -2.11
N TYR A 135 -8.67 5.62 -2.65
CA TYR A 135 -10.00 5.42 -3.23
C TYR A 135 -11.03 5.13 -2.13
N CYS A 136 -12.33 5.29 -2.44
CA CYS A 136 -13.38 4.91 -1.49
C CYS A 136 -14.04 3.57 -1.85
N SER A 137 -14.77 3.01 -0.89
CA SER A 137 -15.71 1.92 -1.16
C SER A 137 -16.91 2.39 -2.00
N LYS A 138 -17.74 1.44 -2.45
CA LYS A 138 -19.03 1.74 -3.13
C LYS A 138 -20.00 2.61 -2.32
N ARG A 139 -19.77 2.80 -1.01
CA ARG A 139 -20.59 3.66 -0.15
C ARG A 139 -20.09 5.11 -0.10
N GLY A 140 -18.98 5.42 -0.76
CA GLY A 140 -18.28 6.70 -0.61
C GLY A 140 -17.22 6.66 0.48
N TYR A 141 -16.62 7.82 0.74
CA TYR A 141 -15.65 7.99 1.83
C TYR A 141 -16.37 8.02 3.17
N ASN A 142 -15.99 7.16 4.10
CA ASN A 142 -16.49 7.26 5.47
C ASN A 142 -15.87 8.49 6.15
N VAL A 143 -16.70 9.34 6.75
CA VAL A 143 -16.26 10.63 7.30
C VAL A 143 -15.19 10.46 8.38
N SER A 144 -15.37 9.54 9.34
CA SER A 144 -14.40 9.32 10.42
C SER A 144 -13.10 8.71 9.89
N LEU A 145 -13.19 7.72 9.00
CA LEU A 145 -11.99 7.09 8.44
C LEU A 145 -11.19 8.07 7.56
N LEU A 146 -11.86 8.89 6.75
CA LEU A 146 -11.18 9.91 5.93
C LEU A 146 -10.52 11.00 6.80
N HIS A 147 -11.16 11.40 7.90
CA HIS A 147 -10.55 12.31 8.86
C HIS A 147 -9.24 11.72 9.42
N ASP A 148 -9.29 10.47 9.86
CA ASP A 148 -8.14 9.79 10.48
C ASP A 148 -7.04 9.48 9.44
N GLU A 149 -7.42 9.13 8.21
CA GLU A 149 -6.51 8.98 7.08
C GLU A 149 -5.71 10.26 6.84
N ILE A 150 -6.40 11.40 6.71
CA ILE A 150 -5.76 12.71 6.51
C ILE A 150 -4.82 13.02 7.68
N ALA A 151 -5.26 12.80 8.91
CA ALA A 151 -4.45 13.06 10.10
C ALA A 151 -3.14 12.25 10.08
N VAL A 152 -3.21 10.94 9.80
CA VAL A 152 -2.02 10.08 9.68
C VAL A 152 -1.10 10.56 8.55
N LEU A 153 -1.64 10.89 7.38
CA LEU A 153 -0.83 11.36 6.25
C LEU A 153 -0.19 12.74 6.51
N GLU A 154 -0.77 13.58 7.36
CA GLU A 154 -0.20 14.86 7.76
C GLU A 154 0.99 14.72 8.72
N GLU A 155 1.08 13.63 9.49
CA GLU A 155 2.18 13.38 10.44
C GLU A 155 3.51 13.08 9.74
N PHE A 156 3.47 12.60 8.50
CA PHE A 156 4.65 12.13 7.79
C PHE A 156 5.15 13.11 6.72
N SER A 157 6.48 13.15 6.59
CA SER A 157 7.15 13.84 5.50
C SER A 157 7.32 12.89 4.32
N PHE A 158 6.78 13.27 3.16
CA PHE A 158 7.00 12.63 1.87
C PHE A 158 6.78 13.67 0.76
N SER A 159 7.29 13.42 -0.44
CA SER A 159 7.14 14.34 -1.57
C SER A 159 6.39 13.72 -2.74
N LYS A 160 6.45 12.39 -2.88
CA LYS A 160 5.91 11.63 -4.00
C LYS A 160 4.96 10.55 -3.48
N VAL A 161 3.82 10.39 -4.13
CA VAL A 161 2.79 9.41 -3.77
C VAL A 161 2.53 8.50 -4.97
N LEU A 162 2.45 7.20 -4.70
CA LEU A 162 2.08 6.16 -5.65
C LEU A 162 0.77 5.53 -5.20
N LEU A 163 -0.22 5.58 -6.08
CA LEU A 163 -1.49 4.88 -5.95
C LEU A 163 -1.40 3.60 -6.77
N SER A 164 -2.12 2.56 -6.37
CA SER A 164 -2.25 1.39 -7.24
C SER A 164 -3.26 1.66 -8.36
N HIS A 165 -3.08 0.99 -9.49
CA HIS A 165 -3.91 1.13 -10.69
C HIS A 165 -3.81 2.51 -11.35
N ASP A 166 -2.76 3.27 -11.03
CA ASP A 166 -2.48 4.60 -11.56
C ASP A 166 -1.00 4.76 -11.90
N GLU A 167 -0.70 5.13 -13.15
CA GLU A 167 0.66 5.31 -13.61
C GLU A 167 1.31 6.60 -13.07
N LYS A 168 0.50 7.58 -12.64
CA LYS A 168 1.00 8.89 -12.21
C LYS A 168 1.63 8.82 -10.81
N ILE A 169 2.77 9.51 -10.67
CA ILE A 169 3.35 9.83 -9.37
C ILE A 169 2.85 11.23 -8.99
N TYR A 170 2.13 11.31 -7.87
CA TYR A 170 1.52 12.55 -7.39
C TYR A 170 2.45 13.27 -6.42
N ALA A 171 2.36 14.60 -6.37
CA ALA A 171 2.90 15.35 -5.27
C ALA A 171 2.04 15.17 -4.01
N ARG A 172 2.68 15.22 -2.83
CA ARG A 172 1.99 15.19 -1.52
C ARG A 172 0.78 16.13 -1.46
N GLU A 173 0.97 17.37 -1.90
CA GLU A 173 -0.08 18.39 -1.81
C GLU A 173 -1.26 18.12 -2.74
N GLU A 174 -1.06 17.42 -3.87
CA GLU A 174 -2.18 17.00 -4.73
C GLU A 174 -3.10 16.03 -3.99
N ILE A 175 -2.51 15.02 -3.35
CA ILE A 175 -3.27 14.00 -2.60
C ILE A 175 -3.94 14.59 -1.37
N LEU A 176 -3.19 15.31 -0.54
CA LEU A 176 -3.74 15.88 0.69
C LEU A 176 -4.81 16.95 0.42
N SER A 177 -4.63 17.77 -0.63
CA SER A 177 -5.64 18.78 -0.98
C SER A 177 -6.92 18.14 -1.48
N GLU A 178 -6.82 17.08 -2.28
CA GLU A 178 -7.99 16.33 -2.78
C GLU A 178 -8.75 15.65 -1.65
N LEU A 179 -8.07 14.90 -0.76
CA LEU A 179 -8.70 14.26 0.40
C LEU A 179 -9.38 15.30 1.31
N LYS A 180 -8.73 16.44 1.56
CA LYS A 180 -9.31 17.55 2.34
C LYS A 180 -10.48 18.21 1.62
N TYR A 181 -10.44 18.32 0.30
CA TYR A 181 -11.54 18.84 -0.50
C TYR A 181 -12.76 17.91 -0.38
N ILE A 182 -12.57 16.61 -0.57
CA ILE A 182 -13.60 15.58 -0.36
C ILE A 182 -14.16 15.69 1.06
N TYR A 183 -13.31 15.74 2.08
CA TYR A 183 -13.73 15.82 3.49
C TYR A 183 -14.56 17.07 3.82
N LYS A 184 -14.36 18.19 3.12
CA LYS A 184 -15.17 19.41 3.28
C LYS A 184 -16.61 19.24 2.78
N ASN A 185 -16.86 18.31 1.86
CA ASN A 185 -18.19 18.04 1.31
C ASN A 185 -19.05 17.13 2.21
N ARG A 186 -18.60 16.81 3.43
CA ARG A 186 -19.40 16.02 4.37
C ARG A 186 -20.68 16.74 4.79
N GLU A 187 -21.77 16.00 4.86
CA GLU A 187 -23.06 16.49 5.32
C GLU A 187 -23.32 16.10 6.78
N LYS A 188 -23.93 17.00 7.55
CA LYS A 188 -24.25 16.74 8.95
C LYS A 188 -25.20 15.54 9.06
N GLY A 189 -24.78 14.53 9.83
CA GLY A 189 -25.57 13.32 10.06
C GLY A 189 -25.40 12.23 8.99
N ASN A 190 -24.64 12.50 7.92
CA ASN A 190 -24.29 11.48 6.94
C ASN A 190 -22.90 10.90 7.25
N PRO A 191 -22.78 9.57 7.50
CA PRO A 191 -21.49 8.95 7.78
C PRO A 191 -20.61 8.77 6.53
N TYR A 192 -21.13 9.05 5.33
CA TYR A 192 -20.40 8.90 4.09
C TYR A 192 -20.46 10.16 3.21
N ILE A 193 -19.41 10.36 2.43
CA ILE A 193 -19.28 11.39 1.40
C ILE A 193 -19.30 10.68 0.05
N SER A 194 -20.33 10.94 -0.76
CA SER A 194 -20.41 10.39 -2.12
C SER A 194 -19.51 11.19 -3.06
N ILE A 195 -18.94 10.51 -4.06
CA ILE A 195 -18.17 11.13 -5.15
C ILE A 195 -18.99 11.09 -6.44
#